data_AF-A0A7Y1FB15-F1
#
_entry.id   AF-A0A7Y1FB15-F1
#
_cell.length_a   1.000
_cell.length_b   1.000
_cell.length_c   1.000
_cell.angle_alpha   90.00
_cell.angle_beta   90.00
_cell.angle_gamma   90.00
#
_symmetry.space_group_name_H-M   'P 1'
#
loop_
_entity.id
_entity.type
_entity.pdbx_description
1 polymer ?
#
loop_
_entity_poly.entity_id
_entity_poly.type
_entity_poly.pdbx_seq_one_letter_code
_entity_poly.pdbx_strand_id
1 'polypeptide(L)' 'MYKLDYHPGGNKSQKNIHGNDYWKIYKVNKSGEDVVFGRIGHGGFKNYDLIKDSPVYVDGALMNGSL' A
#
# COMPACT_ATOMS: atom_id res chain seq x y z
N MET A 1 -7.39 -5.54 15.53
CA MET A 1 -7.62 -6.39 14.34
C MET A 1 -6.94 -5.77 13.15
N TYR A 2 -6.43 -6.58 12.23
CA TYR A 2 -5.87 -6.11 10.95
C TYR A 2 -6.77 -6.56 9.80
N LYS A 3 -6.90 -5.73 8.78
CA LYS A 3 -7.58 -6.05 7.53
C LYS A 3 -6.61 -5.83 6.36
N LEU A 4 -6.64 -6.74 5.40
CA LEU A 4 -5.83 -6.68 4.19
C LEU A 4 -6.76 -6.45 3.00
N ASP A 5 -6.47 -5.39 2.24
CA ASP A 5 -7.27 -4.95 1.10
C ASP A 5 -6.41 -5.04 -0.17
N TYR A 6 -6.73 -6.02 -1.01
CA TYR A 6 -5.96 -6.31 -2.22
C TYR A 6 -6.32 -5.33 -3.34
N HIS A 7 -5.32 -4.62 -3.83
CA HIS A 7 -5.44 -3.70 -4.95
C HIS A 7 -4.77 -4.31 -6.17
N PRO A 8 -5.53 -4.73 -7.21
CA PRO A 8 -4.94 -5.35 -8.40
C PRO A 8 -4.13 -4.34 -9.23
N GLY A 9 -3.14 -4.83 -9.98
CA GLY A 9 -2.23 -4.03 -10.84
C GLY A 9 -2.88 -3.33 -12.04
N GLY A 10 -4.21 -3.34 -12.12
CA GLY A 10 -4.96 -2.75 -13.22
C GLY A 10 -4.93 -3.61 -14.49
N ASN A 11 -5.60 -3.13 -15.52
CA ASN A 11 -5.66 -3.74 -16.84
C ASN A 11 -5.63 -2.64 -17.92
N LYS A 12 -5.85 -3.00 -19.19
CA LYS A 12 -5.83 -2.04 -20.31
C LYS A 12 -6.84 -0.89 -20.17
N SER A 13 -7.98 -1.11 -19.50
CA SER A 13 -9.04 -0.11 -19.32
C SER A 13 -8.96 0.64 -17.98
N GLN A 14 -8.31 0.09 -16.97
CA GLN A 14 -8.10 0.70 -15.66
C GLN A 14 -6.65 0.56 -15.24
N LYS A 15 -5.85 1.61 -15.49
CA LYS A 15 -4.42 1.61 -15.14
C LYS A 15 -4.25 1.77 -13.63
N ASN A 16 -3.42 0.93 -13.02
CA ASN A 16 -2.92 1.17 -11.68
C ASN A 16 -1.68 2.08 -11.77
N ILE A 17 -1.71 3.21 -11.08
CA ILE A 17 -0.61 4.19 -11.08
C ILE A 17 0.68 3.62 -10.47
N HIS A 18 0.58 2.59 -9.63
CA HIS A 18 1.71 1.90 -9.03
C HIS A 18 2.27 0.79 -9.93
N GLY A 19 1.65 0.53 -11.08
CA GLY A 19 2.16 -0.38 -12.11
C GLY A 19 2.03 -1.88 -11.81
N ASN A 20 1.76 -2.27 -10.57
CA ASN A 20 1.50 -3.64 -10.14
C ASN A 20 0.46 -3.68 -9.00
N ASP A 21 0.11 -4.90 -8.59
CA ASP A 21 -0.77 -5.15 -7.45
C ASP A 21 -0.04 -4.95 -6.11
N TYR A 22 -0.83 -4.66 -5.07
CA TYR A 22 -0.34 -4.45 -3.72
C TYR A 22 -1.44 -4.67 -2.68
N TRP A 23 -1.02 -4.77 -1.43
CA TRP A 23 -1.91 -4.80 -0.28
C TRP A 23 -1.92 -3.46 0.42
N LYS A 24 -3.11 -2.92 0.70
CA LYS A 24 -3.29 -1.87 1.70
C LYS A 24 -3.68 -2.52 3.03
N ILE A 25 -2.96 -2.16 4.08
CA ILE A 25 -3.16 -2.71 5.42
C ILE A 25 -3.91 -1.69 6.25
N TYR A 26 -4.98 -2.13 6.88
CA TYR A 26 -5.71 -1.34 7.87
C TYR A 26 -5.54 -1.95 9.26
N LYS A 27 -5.42 -1.09 10.26
CA LYS A 27 -5.53 -1.44 11.68
C LYS A 27 -6.82 -0.86 12.22
N VAL A 28 -7.67 -1.71 12.79
CA VAL A 28 -8.88 -1.27 13.47
C VAL A 28 -8.49 -0.59 14.79
N ASN A 29 -8.88 0.67 14.97
CA ASN A 29 -8.61 1.42 16.19
C ASN A 29 -9.59 1.02 17.32
N LYS A 30 -9.43 1.62 18.51
CA LYS A 30 -10.28 1.31 19.67
C LYS A 30 -11.75 1.67 19.47
N SER A 31 -12.03 2.62 18.57
CA SER A 31 -13.37 3.07 18.20
C SER A 31 -14.01 2.22 17.10
N GLY A 32 -13.28 1.23 16.56
CA GLY A 32 -13.77 0.36 15.48
C GLY A 32 -13.48 0.86 14.06
N GLU A 33 -12.77 1.98 13.90
CA GLU A 33 -12.48 2.58 12.59
C GLU A 33 -11.23 1.97 11.95
N ASP A 34 -11.25 1.84 10.62
CA ASP A 34 -10.11 1.36 9.85
C ASP A 34 -9.12 2.49 9.58
N VAL A 35 -7.93 2.40 10.19
CA VAL A 35 -6.84 3.36 9.96
C VAL A 35 -5.81 2.71 9.05
N VAL A 36 -5.42 3.40 7.97
CA VAL A 36 -4.35 2.92 7.07
C VAL A 36 -3.06 2.79 7.88
N PHE A 37 -2.53 1.57 7.91
CA PHE A 37 -1.32 1.23 8.68
C PHE A 37 -0.08 1.10 7.79
N GLY A 38 -0.27 0.74 6.52
CA GLY A 38 0.82 0.61 5.58
C GLY A 38 0.37 0.02 4.24
N ARG A 39 1.33 -0.11 3.33
CA ARG A 39 1.15 -0.78 2.04
C ARG A 39 2.30 -1.75 1.79
N ILE A 40 2.00 -2.91 1.23
CA ILE A 40 2.98 -3.93 0.84
C ILE A 40 2.85 -4.18 -0.66
N GLY A 41 3.89 -3.84 -1.40
CA GLY A 41 4.05 -4.18 -2.81
C GLY A 41 5.18 -5.18 -3.03
N HIS A 42 5.27 -5.67 -4.25
CA HIS A 42 6.41 -6.45 -4.74
C HIS A 42 7.16 -5.68 -5.84
N GLY A 43 8.27 -6.25 -6.32
CA GLY A 43 9.11 -5.67 -7.36
C GLY A 43 8.36 -4.97 -8.50
N GLY A 44 8.85 -3.79 -8.89
CA GLY A 44 8.21 -2.96 -9.92
C GLY A 44 7.09 -2.05 -9.43
N PHE A 45 6.86 -1.97 -8.11
CA PHE A 45 5.95 -1.01 -7.50
C PHE A 45 6.44 0.44 -7.71
N LYS A 46 5.69 1.21 -8.50
CA LYS A 46 6.02 2.59 -8.89
C LYS A 46 5.32 3.60 -8.00
N ASN A 47 5.83 4.84 -8.01
CA ASN A 47 5.18 5.99 -7.39
C ASN A 47 4.89 5.80 -5.88
N TYR A 48 5.72 5.00 -5.18
CA TYR A 48 5.62 4.83 -3.72
C TYR A 48 5.87 6.16 -2.98
N ASP A 49 6.64 7.05 -3.60
CA ASP A 49 6.96 8.38 -3.11
C ASP A 49 5.75 9.31 -3.08
N LEU A 50 4.70 9.05 -3.87
CA LEU A 50 3.44 9.82 -3.83
C LEU A 50 2.60 9.48 -2.59
N ILE A 51 2.90 8.39 -1.91
CA ILE A 51 2.17 7.91 -0.74
C ILE A 51 2.81 8.53 0.51
N LYS A 52 2.10 9.48 1.14
CA LYS A 52 2.59 10.23 2.31
C LYS A 52 1.85 9.93 3.61
N ASP A 53 0.78 9.15 3.53
CA ASP A 53 -0.14 8.85 4.64
C ASP A 53 0.21 7.56 5.40
N SER A 54 1.12 6.74 4.88
CA SER A 54 1.53 5.47 5.51
C SER A 54 2.89 4.97 5.01
N PRO A 55 3.59 4.11 5.75
CA PRO A 55 4.77 3.42 5.22
C PRO A 55 4.42 2.50 4.04
N VAL A 56 5.35 2.38 3.09
CA VAL A 56 5.29 1.49 1.92
C VAL A 56 6.50 0.57 1.96
N TYR A 57 6.24 -0.73 2.01
CA TYR A 57 7.26 -1.76 1.92
C TYR A 57 7.21 -2.42 0.54
N VAL A 58 8.35 -2.50 -0.13
CA VAL A 58 8.50 -3.21 -1.41
C VAL A 58 9.57 -4.27 -1.23
N ASP A 59 9.22 -5.54 -1.46
CA ASP A 59 10.10 -6.69 -1.24
C ASP A 59 10.76 -6.70 0.16
N GLY A 60 10.01 -6.21 1.16
CA GLY A 60 10.45 -6.11 2.56
C GLY A 60 11.25 -4.85 2.92
N ALA A 61 11.65 -4.01 1.94
CA ALA A 61 12.35 -2.76 2.17
C ALA A 61 11.37 -1.59 2.35
N LEU A 62 11.59 -0.74 3.36
CA LEU A 62 10.84 0.51 3.53
C LEU A 62 11.28 1.53 2.47
N MET A 63 10.36 1.98 1.61
CA MET A 63 10.68 2.78 0.44
C MET A 63 10.39 4.28 0.61
N ASN A 64 9.38 4.64 1.39
CA ASN A 64 8.95 6.03 1.58
C ASN A 64 9.19 6.55 3.01
N GLY A 65 10.00 5.83 3.80
CA GLY A 65 10.46 6.30 5.09
C GLY A 65 11.59 7.32 4.91
N SER A 66 11.39 8.54 5.39
CA SER A 66 12.52 9.42 5.69
C SER A 66 13.27 8.87 6.90
N LEU A 67 14.60 8.88 6.86
CA LEU A 67 15.41 8.94 8.09
C LEU A 67 15.12 10.26 8.81
#